data_AF-A0A2V5WNM0-F1
#
_entry.id   AF-A0A2V5WNM0-F1
#
_cell.length_a   1.000
_cell.length_b   1.000
_cell.length_c   1.000
_cell.angle_alpha   90.00
_cell.angle_beta   90.00
_cell.angle_gamma   90.00
#
_symmetry.space_group_name_H-M   'P 1'
#
loop_
_entity.id
_entity.type
_entity.pdbx_description
1 polymer ?
#
loop_
_entity_poly.entity_id
_entity_poly.type
_entity_poly.pdbx_seq_one_letter_code
_entity_poly.pdbx_strand_id
1 'polypeptide(L)' 'MPAHIAITRRVRPGCEAEFQAALREFLQTSFAHDGVQGASMLTPPPGSDSREYGILRTFASEQER' A
#
# COMPACT_ATOMS: atom_id res chain seq x y z
N MET A 1 -1.38 -21.41 0.64
CA MET A 1 -0.91 -20.61 1.79
C MET A 1 -1.14 -19.16 1.44
N PRO A 2 -1.70 -18.34 2.35
CA PRO A 2 -1.89 -16.91 2.09
C PRO A 2 -0.57 -16.24 1.72
N ALA A 3 -0.59 -15.40 0.70
CA ALA A 3 0.57 -14.63 0.26
C ALA A 3 0.41 -13.17 0.68
N HIS A 4 1.45 -12.58 1.26
CA HIS A 4 1.48 -11.18 1.65
C HIS A 4 2.53 -10.44 0.84
N ILE A 5 2.11 -9.39 0.12
CA ILE A 5 3.01 -8.56 -0.70
C ILE A 5 2.96 -7.13 -0.21
N ALA A 6 4.12 -6.64 0.23
CA ALA A 6 4.35 -5.23 0.51
C ALA A 6 5.01 -4.56 -0.71
N ILE A 7 4.44 -3.45 -1.15
CA ILE A 7 5.08 -2.55 -2.12
C ILE A 7 5.33 -1.23 -1.40
N THR A 8 6.59 -0.87 -1.24
CA THR A 8 7.01 0.41 -0.64
C THR A 8 7.66 1.32 -1.68
N ARG A 9 7.54 2.62 -1.45
CA ARG A 9 8.14 3.68 -2.26
C ARG A 9 8.61 4.79 -1.33
N ARG A 10 9.78 5.35 -1.64
CA ARG A 10 10.24 6.60 -1.04
C ARG A 10 9.74 7.77 -1.88
N VAL A 11 8.89 8.60 -1.29
CA VAL A 11 8.26 9.74 -1.96
C VAL A 11 9.24 10.91 -2.03
N ARG A 12 9.17 11.69 -3.11
CA ARG A 12 9.96 12.92 -3.26
C ARG A 12 9.56 13.97 -2.21
N PRO A 13 10.50 14.79 -1.70
CA PRO A 13 10.16 15.83 -0.73
C PRO A 13 9.10 16.78 -1.30
N GLY A 14 8.07 17.10 -0.53
CA GLY A 14 6.98 17.99 -0.93
C GLY A 14 5.83 17.31 -1.68
N CYS A 15 5.96 16.02 -2.01
CA CYS A 15 4.91 15.24 -2.68
C CYS A 15 4.16 14.29 -1.73
N GLU A 16 4.41 14.34 -0.42
CA GLU A 16 3.92 13.36 0.56
C GLU A 16 2.39 13.33 0.63
N ALA A 17 1.76 14.50 0.73
CA ALA A 17 0.31 14.61 0.83
C ALA A 17 -0.40 14.12 -0.44
N GLU A 18 0.11 14.52 -1.61
CA GLU A 18 -0.40 14.09 -2.92
C GLU A 18 -0.25 12.57 -3.08
N PHE A 19 0.92 12.04 -2.75
CA PHE A 19 1.17 10.60 -2.84
C PHE A 19 0.29 9.82 -1.89
N GLN A 20 0.09 10.28 -0.65
CA GLN A 20 -0.78 9.62 0.31
C GLN A 20 -2.25 9.61 -0.16
N ALA A 21 -2.72 10.69 -0.78
CA ALA A 21 -4.06 10.75 -1.36
C ALA A 21 -4.21 9.74 -2.51
N ALA A 22 -3.27 9.76 -3.47
CA ALA A 22 -3.27 8.82 -4.60
C ALA A 22 -3.14 7.35 -4.13
N LEU A 23 -2.34 7.09 -3.10
CA LEU A 23 -2.19 5.76 -2.52
C LEU A 23 -3.48 5.27 -1.85
N ARG A 24 -4.25 6.17 -1.24
CA ARG A 24 -5.57 5.84 -0.66
C ARG A 24 -6.58 5.48 -1.74
N GLU A 25 -6.64 6.23 -2.83
CA GLU A 25 -7.49 5.92 -3.98
C GLU A 25 -7.08 4.58 -4.61
N PHE A 26 -5.78 4.34 -4.77
CA PHE A 26 -5.24 3.07 -5.26
C PHE A 26 -5.57 1.90 -4.33
N LEU A 27 -5.53 2.10 -3.00
CA LEU A 27 -5.91 1.06 -2.04
C LEU A 27 -7.38 0.64 -2.23
N GLN A 28 -8.28 1.60 -2.41
CA GLN A 28 -9.71 1.34 -2.62
C GLN A 28 -9.96 0.56 -3.91
N THR A 29 -9.32 0.94 -5.01
CA THR A 29 -9.43 0.21 -6.29
C THR A 29 -8.78 -1.17 -6.19
N SER A 30 -7.64 -1.28 -5.50
CA SER A 30 -6.94 -2.55 -5.33
C SER A 30 -7.73 -3.58 -4.52
N PHE A 31 -8.64 -3.14 -3.64
CA PHE A 31 -9.49 -4.06 -2.89
C PHE A 31 -10.57 -4.73 -3.76
N ALA A 32 -10.91 -4.12 -4.90
CA ALA A 32 -11.91 -4.65 -5.83
C ALA A 32 -11.35 -5.72 -6.80
N HIS A 33 -10.05 -6.05 -6.71
CA HIS A 33 -9.46 -7.13 -7.52
C HIS A 33 -9.76 -8.51 -6.92
N ASP A 34 -10.24 -9.42 -7.76
CA ASP A 34 -10.49 -10.82 -7.41
C ASP A 34 -9.21 -11.47 -6.85
N GLY A 35 -9.33 -12.14 -5.69
CA GLY A 35 -8.21 -12.81 -4.99
C GLY A 35 -7.62 -12.03 -3.81
N VAL A 36 -7.92 -10.72 -3.67
CA VAL A 36 -7.48 -9.92 -2.52
C VAL A 36 -8.35 -10.23 -1.30
N GLN A 37 -7.73 -10.76 -0.25
CA GLN A 37 -8.37 -11.02 1.06
C GLN A 37 -8.25 -9.84 2.02
N GLY A 38 -7.30 -8.94 1.78
CA GLY A 38 -7.09 -7.76 2.61
C GLY A 38 -6.07 -6.81 2.01
N ALA A 39 -6.23 -5.52 2.30
CA ALA A 39 -5.27 -4.50 1.90
C ALA A 39 -5.12 -3.46 3.01
N SER A 40 -3.89 -2.97 3.24
CA SER A 40 -3.59 -1.96 4.25
C SER A 40 -2.56 -0.97 3.73
N MET A 41 -2.73 0.30 4.09
CA MET A 41 -1.75 1.34 3.77
C MET A 41 -0.66 1.38 4.84
N LEU A 42 0.59 1.50 4.41
CA LEU A 42 1.75 1.78 5.23
C LEU A 42 2.09 3.26 5.09
N THR A 43 2.07 3.98 6.22
CA THR A 43 2.42 5.40 6.29
C THR A 43 3.61 5.60 7.21
N PRO A 44 4.41 6.66 7.00
CA PRO A 44 5.45 7.05 7.94
C PRO A 44 4.92 7.18 9.37
N PRO A 45 5.71 6.81 10.39
CA PRO A 45 5.38 7.11 11.77
C PRO A 45 5.19 8.62 12.00
N PRO A 46 4.21 9.05 12.82
CA PRO A 46 4.01 10.44 13.15
C PRO A 46 5.29 11.08 13.73
N GLY A 47 5.64 12.27 13.26
CA GLY A 47 6.84 12.99 13.70
C GLY A 47 8.17 12.45 13.16
N SER A 48 8.16 11.46 12.26
CA SER A 48 9.37 10.99 11.58
C SER A 48 9.66 11.79 10.31
N ASP A 49 10.95 11.84 9.92
CA ASP A 49 11.40 12.35 8.62
C ASP A 49 11.29 11.31 7.49
N SER A 50 10.64 10.17 7.77
CA SER A 50 10.47 9.12 6.78
C SER A 50 9.47 9.57 5.71
N ARG A 51 9.82 9.29 4.46
CA ARG A 51 8.97 9.48 3.29
C ARG A 51 8.64 8.14 2.64
N GLU A 52 8.73 7.07 3.41
CA GLU A 52 8.40 5.73 2.93
C GLU A 52 6.91 5.46 3.14
N TYR A 53 6.24 5.20 2.02
CA TYR A 53 4.82 4.87 1.97
C TYR A 53 4.66 3.54 1.24
N GLY A 54 3.56 2.84 1.49
CA GLY A 54 3.32 1.60 0.78
C GLY A 54 1.94 1.01 0.98
N ILE A 55 1.75 -0.15 0.35
CA ILE A 55 0.57 -0.97 0.50
C ILE A 55 0.99 -2.40 0.84
N LEU A 56 0.30 -3.00 1.80
CA LEU A 56 0.37 -4.42 2.09
C LEU A 56 -0.91 -5.06 1.56
N ARG A 57 -0.76 -6.06 0.68
CA ARG A 57 -1.89 -6.83 0.14
C ARG A 57 -1.76 -8.28 0.53
N THR A 58 -2.88 -8.89 0.88
CA THR A 58 -3.00 -10.30 1.23
C THR A 58 -3.85 -11.00 0.19
N PHE A 59 -3.36 -12.12 -0.31
CA PHE A 59 -4.01 -12.96 -1.31
C PHE A 59 -4.22 -14.37 -0.75
N ALA A 60 -5.21 -15.11 -1.26
CA ALA A 60 -5.44 -16.48 -0.79
C ALA A 60 -4.29 -17.43 -1.18
N SER A 61 -3.59 -17.11 -2.27
CA SER A 61 -2.42 -17.83 -2.75
C SER A 61 -1.48 -16.95 -3.59
N GLU A 62 -0.27 -17.44 -3.87
CA GLU A 62 0.67 -16.74 -4.75
C GLU A 62 0.19 -16.64 -6.21
N GLN A 63 -0.65 -17.58 -6.66
CA GLN A 63 -1.18 -17.59 -8.02
C GLN A 63 -2.16 -16.44 -8.29
N GLU A 64 -2.74 -15.85 -7.24
CA GLU A 64 -3.75 -14.79 -7.29
C GLU A 64 -3.17 -13.38 -7.09
N ARG A 65 -1.84 -13.22 -7.02
CA ARG A 65 -1.15 -11.94 -6.76
C ARG A 65 -1.31 -10.89 -7.87
#